data_AF-A0A0K1P7A8-F1
#
_entry.id   AF-A0A0K1P7A8-F1
#
_cell.length_a   1.000
_cell.length_b   1.000
_cell.length_c   1.000
_cell.angle_alpha   90.00
_cell.angle_beta   90.00
_cell.angle_gamma   90.00
#
_symmetry.space_group_name_H-M   'P 1'
#
loop_
_entity.id
_entity.type
_entity.pdbx_description
1 polymer ?
#
loop_
_entity_poly.entity_id
_entity_poly.type
_entity_poly.pdbx_seq_one_letter_code
_entity_poly.pdbx_strand_id
1 'polypeptide(L)'
;MEKVYLEKINKNNNILKKMFITKKVSFYNFLINIILFFILIFLVLLNQFCIKSNILHYVDLAFSGYLLLIFTFIGWFSTEYYYRKIKVLDIDLIEEGKNFKSYRLIELNSIKFVLINIFLSFISVLIFVFEILSAFEDHILVREIGIISIHLLLIPGFVRMFETIIEALQKFKKLLDHFLIKQFDILENLFEHVKFEKNNTRLLFTDYNIKSRHNIFLLSSDYLITAEKETVENTNKKILNIYKELWNQYLKVFSIYLSSDMKKSSKRLQRKVRKILIYYLMIWDDFFEF
;
A
#
# COMPACT_ATOMS: atom_id res chain seq x y z
N MET A 1 -27.21 18.20 -8.94
CA MET A 1 -26.13 18.19 -7.93
C MET A 1 -25.27 16.92 -7.98
N GLU A 2 -25.84 15.71 -8.00
CA GLU A 2 -25.06 14.46 -8.02
C GLU A 2 -24.09 14.33 -9.20
N LYS A 3 -24.45 14.80 -10.41
CA LYS A 3 -23.56 14.85 -11.58
C LYS A 3 -22.31 15.71 -11.36
N VAL A 4 -22.47 16.88 -10.73
CA VAL A 4 -21.35 17.81 -10.44
C VAL A 4 -20.40 17.19 -9.41
N TYR A 5 -20.92 16.49 -8.39
CA TYR A 5 -20.08 15.76 -7.44
C TYR A 5 -19.34 14.60 -8.12
N LEU A 6 -20.03 13.84 -8.98
CA LEU A 6 -19.42 12.75 -9.74
C LEU A 6 -18.27 13.23 -10.62
N GLU A 7 -18.42 14.36 -11.31
CA GLU A 7 -17.36 14.98 -12.11
C GLU A 7 -16.14 15.36 -11.25
N LYS A 8 -16.36 16.07 -10.14
CA LYS A 8 -15.29 16.46 -9.20
C LYS A 8 -14.55 15.25 -8.61
N ILE A 9 -15.31 14.20 -8.23
CA ILE A 9 -14.76 12.94 -7.71
C ILE A 9 -13.97 12.20 -8.80
N ASN A 10 -14.48 12.16 -10.04
CA ASN A 10 -13.79 11.53 -11.17
C ASN A 10 -12.48 12.24 -11.49
N LYS A 11 -12.48 13.58 -11.50
CA LYS A 11 -11.28 14.39 -11.72
C LYS A 11 -10.21 14.07 -10.67
N ASN A 12 -10.57 14.08 -9.39
CA ASN A 12 -9.66 13.73 -8.30
C ASN A 12 -9.13 12.29 -8.39
N ASN A 13 -10.00 11.35 -8.71
CA ASN A 13 -9.60 9.96 -8.92
C ASN A 13 -8.63 9.81 -10.10
N ASN A 14 -8.77 10.60 -11.16
CA ASN A 14 -7.85 10.59 -12.30
C ASN A 14 -6.48 11.20 -11.93
N ILE A 15 -6.45 12.25 -11.11
CA ILE A 15 -5.20 12.82 -10.57
C ILE A 15 -4.47 11.76 -9.74
N LEU A 16 -5.13 11.16 -8.75
CA LEU A 16 -4.55 10.11 -7.92
C LEU A 16 -4.11 8.91 -8.75
N LYS A 17 -4.88 8.50 -9.77
CA LYS A 17 -4.51 7.40 -10.68
C LYS A 17 -3.15 7.60 -11.34
N LYS A 18 -2.83 8.84 -11.75
CA LYS A 18 -1.52 9.17 -12.37
C LYS A 18 -0.37 9.05 -11.37
N MET A 19 -0.63 9.20 -10.08
CA MET A 19 0.37 9.07 -9.02
C MET A 19 0.67 7.60 -8.67
N PHE A 20 -0.22 6.65 -8.97
CA PHE A 20 0.06 5.25 -8.66
C PHE A 20 1.09 4.64 -9.60
N ILE A 21 2.18 4.14 -9.03
CA ILE A 21 3.15 3.30 -9.73
C ILE A 21 2.93 1.86 -9.33
N THR A 22 3.02 0.97 -10.32
CA THR A 22 3.04 -0.48 -10.10
C THR A 22 4.47 -1.01 -10.28
N LYS A 23 5.02 -1.67 -9.25
CA LYS A 23 6.24 -2.48 -9.35
C LYS A 23 5.93 -3.69 -10.22
N LYS A 24 6.35 -3.64 -11.50
CA LYS A 24 6.05 -4.69 -12.49
C LYS A 24 6.47 -6.08 -12.01
N VAL A 25 7.69 -6.23 -11.50
CA VAL A 25 8.23 -7.51 -11.02
C VAL A 25 7.35 -8.11 -9.92
N SER A 26 7.07 -7.35 -8.85
CA SER A 26 6.21 -7.82 -7.76
C SER A 26 4.79 -8.16 -8.24
N PHE A 27 4.24 -7.39 -9.19
CA PHE A 27 2.92 -7.65 -9.76
C PHE A 27 2.87 -8.94 -10.58
N TYR A 28 3.84 -9.16 -11.48
CA TYR A 28 3.90 -10.38 -12.28
C TYR A 28 4.16 -11.61 -11.42
N ASN A 29 5.05 -11.53 -10.43
CA ASN A 29 5.28 -12.63 -9.49
C ASN A 29 3.98 -13.00 -8.74
N PHE A 30 3.23 -12.01 -8.26
CA PHE A 30 1.94 -12.26 -7.62
C PHE A 30 0.94 -12.93 -8.58
N LEU A 31 0.85 -12.48 -9.83
CA LEU A 31 -0.04 -13.06 -10.83
C LEU A 31 0.35 -14.50 -11.18
N ILE A 32 1.64 -14.75 -11.37
CA ILE A 32 2.19 -16.09 -11.66
C ILE A 32 1.84 -17.05 -10.52
N ASN A 33 2.05 -16.64 -9.27
CA ASN A 33 1.73 -17.48 -8.10
C ASN A 33 0.23 -17.80 -8.01
N ILE A 34 -0.65 -16.85 -8.34
CA ILE A 34 -2.09 -17.10 -8.42
C ILE A 34 -2.41 -18.12 -9.53
N ILE A 35 -1.82 -17.98 -10.71
CA ILE A 35 -2.03 -18.92 -11.82
C ILE A 35 -1.55 -20.32 -11.43
N LEU A 36 -0.35 -20.43 -10.87
CA LEU A 36 0.20 -21.70 -10.37
C LEU A 36 -0.70 -22.34 -9.32
N PHE A 37 -1.28 -21.54 -8.43
CA PHE A 37 -2.25 -22.03 -7.44
C PHE A 37 -3.51 -22.61 -8.08
N PHE A 38 -4.07 -21.97 -9.11
CA PHE A 38 -5.21 -22.53 -9.85
C PHE A 38 -4.84 -23.79 -10.64
N ILE A 39 -3.61 -23.85 -11.19
CA ILE A 39 -3.10 -25.06 -11.85
C ILE A 39 -3.01 -26.20 -10.84
N LEU A 40 -2.48 -25.95 -9.64
CA LEU A 40 -2.43 -26.96 -8.56
C LEU A 40 -3.84 -27.47 -8.22
N ILE A 41 -4.82 -26.58 -8.00
CA ILE A 41 -6.21 -27.00 -7.73
C ILE A 41 -6.72 -27.90 -8.85
N PHE A 42 -6.48 -27.52 -10.10
CA PHE A 42 -6.91 -28.30 -11.25
C PHE A 42 -6.24 -29.68 -11.29
N LEU A 43 -4.92 -29.75 -11.04
CA LEU A 43 -4.17 -31.01 -11.00
C LEU A 43 -4.69 -31.95 -9.91
N VAL A 44 -4.89 -31.44 -8.69
CA VAL A 44 -5.42 -32.20 -7.56
C VAL A 44 -6.81 -32.75 -7.88
N LEU A 45 -7.71 -31.92 -8.43
CA LEU A 45 -9.04 -32.37 -8.84
C LEU A 45 -8.96 -33.43 -9.96
N LEU A 46 -8.10 -33.22 -10.95
CA LEU A 46 -7.94 -34.14 -12.07
C LEU A 46 -7.36 -35.48 -11.59
N ASN A 47 -6.40 -35.45 -10.68
CA ASN A 47 -5.86 -36.65 -10.07
C ASN A 47 -6.93 -37.38 -9.26
N GLN A 48 -7.67 -36.68 -8.40
CA GLN A 48 -8.68 -37.32 -7.54
C GLN A 48 -9.86 -37.92 -8.31
N PHE A 49 -10.36 -37.22 -9.34
CA PHE A 49 -11.58 -37.63 -10.04
C PHE A 49 -11.33 -38.45 -11.31
N CYS A 50 -10.21 -38.24 -12.00
CA CYS A 50 -9.97 -38.85 -13.32
C CYS A 50 -8.83 -39.87 -13.31
N ILE A 51 -7.63 -39.49 -12.84
CA ILE A 51 -6.43 -40.32 -13.04
C ILE A 51 -6.22 -41.34 -11.91
N LYS A 52 -6.37 -40.91 -10.65
CA LYS A 52 -6.13 -41.69 -9.42
C LYS A 52 -4.73 -42.31 -9.37
N SER A 53 -3.70 -41.49 -9.61
CA SER A 53 -2.31 -41.95 -9.63
C SER A 53 -1.55 -41.53 -8.36
N ASN A 54 -0.91 -42.51 -7.71
CA ASN A 54 -0.04 -42.27 -6.55
C ASN A 54 1.15 -41.37 -6.89
N ILE A 55 1.69 -41.45 -8.11
CA ILE A 55 2.81 -40.59 -8.54
C ILE A 55 2.37 -39.14 -8.59
N LEU A 56 1.15 -38.88 -9.05
CA LEU A 56 0.62 -37.51 -9.10
C LEU A 56 0.40 -36.93 -7.70
N HIS A 57 0.01 -37.75 -6.71
CA HIS A 57 -0.07 -37.29 -5.32
C HIS A 57 1.29 -36.77 -4.81
N TYR A 58 2.41 -37.42 -5.15
CA TYR A 58 3.74 -36.92 -4.80
C TYR A 58 4.11 -35.61 -5.52
N VAL A 59 3.72 -35.47 -6.79
CA VAL A 59 3.95 -34.25 -7.57
C VAL A 59 3.12 -33.08 -7.02
N ASP A 60 1.83 -33.32 -6.75
CA ASP A 60 0.90 -32.35 -6.18
C ASP A 60 1.32 -31.94 -4.75
N LEU A 61 1.86 -32.89 -3.98
CA LEU A 61 2.45 -32.61 -2.68
C LEU A 61 3.66 -31.67 -2.77
N ALA A 62 4.62 -31.96 -3.66
CA ALA A 62 5.78 -31.11 -3.85
C ALA A 62 5.39 -29.70 -4.34
N PHE A 63 4.42 -29.62 -5.26
CA PHE A 63 3.95 -28.36 -5.81
C PHE A 63 3.16 -27.54 -4.78
N SER A 64 2.30 -28.16 -3.97
CA SER A 64 1.61 -27.51 -2.87
C SER A 64 2.57 -27.03 -1.79
N GLY A 65 3.63 -27.79 -1.47
CA GLY A 65 4.69 -27.37 -0.56
C GLY A 65 5.44 -26.13 -1.04
N TYR A 66 5.79 -26.07 -2.33
CA TYR A 66 6.40 -24.89 -2.95
C TYR A 66 5.50 -23.65 -2.84
N LEU A 67 4.21 -23.77 -3.18
CA LEU A 67 3.26 -22.67 -3.08
C LEU A 67 3.05 -22.20 -1.65
N LEU A 68 2.99 -23.12 -0.69
CA LEU A 68 2.92 -22.81 0.74
C LEU A 68 4.10 -21.97 1.20
N LEU A 69 5.32 -22.36 0.84
CA LEU A 69 6.53 -21.60 1.19
C LEU A 69 6.48 -20.19 0.61
N ILE A 70 6.09 -20.06 -0.66
CA ILE A 70 5.99 -18.75 -1.32
C ILE A 70 4.92 -17.86 -0.69
N PHE A 71 3.71 -18.38 -0.44
CA PHE A 71 2.66 -17.58 0.17
C PHE A 71 2.97 -17.21 1.61
N THR A 72 3.65 -18.09 2.35
CA THR A 72 4.16 -17.79 3.69
C THR A 72 5.20 -16.67 3.64
N PHE A 73 6.15 -16.75 2.71
CA PHE A 73 7.17 -15.72 2.52
C PHE A 73 6.56 -14.37 2.13
N ILE A 74 5.64 -14.36 1.18
CA ILE A 74 4.88 -13.16 0.79
C ILE A 74 4.07 -12.62 1.99
N GLY A 75 3.54 -13.50 2.83
CA GLY A 75 2.84 -13.13 4.06
C GLY A 75 3.75 -12.42 5.07
N TRP A 76 4.94 -12.96 5.32
CA TRP A 76 5.95 -12.34 6.19
C TRP A 76 6.39 -10.97 5.70
N PHE A 77 6.61 -10.83 4.40
CA PHE A 77 7.10 -9.60 3.77
C PHE A 77 6.01 -8.85 3.00
N SER A 78 4.78 -8.86 3.53
CA SER A 78 3.59 -8.38 2.80
C SER A 78 3.65 -6.90 2.40
N THR A 79 4.34 -6.07 3.17
CA THR A 79 4.56 -4.64 2.88
C THR A 79 5.52 -4.44 1.70
N GLU A 80 6.61 -5.22 1.64
CA GLU A 80 7.64 -5.13 0.61
C GLU A 80 7.17 -5.69 -0.74
N TYR A 81 6.43 -6.80 -0.67
CA TYR A 81 5.87 -7.52 -1.83
C TYR A 81 4.62 -6.84 -2.40
N TYR A 82 4.04 -5.87 -1.70
CA TYR A 82 2.92 -5.12 -2.27
C TYR A 82 3.37 -4.30 -3.49
N TYR A 83 2.67 -4.52 -4.60
CA TYR A 83 3.11 -4.07 -5.91
C TYR A 83 2.69 -2.63 -6.26
N ARG A 84 1.89 -1.93 -5.46
CA ARG A 84 1.48 -0.53 -5.74
C ARG A 84 2.07 0.44 -4.73
N LYS A 85 2.53 1.60 -5.23
CA LYS A 85 2.99 2.74 -4.43
C LYS A 85 2.37 4.03 -4.96
N ILE A 86 2.28 5.06 -4.12
CA ILE A 86 1.92 6.42 -4.58
C ILE A 86 3.21 7.21 -4.79
N LYS A 87 3.47 7.67 -6.00
CA LYS A 87 4.51 8.65 -6.30
C LYS A 87 3.95 10.05 -6.13
N VAL A 88 4.39 10.73 -5.07
CA VAL A 88 3.94 12.10 -4.77
C VAL A 88 4.83 13.13 -5.48
N LEU A 89 6.14 12.86 -5.53
CA LEU A 89 7.12 13.75 -6.13
C LEU A 89 7.95 13.01 -7.18
N ASP A 90 8.23 13.71 -8.27
CA ASP A 90 9.12 13.30 -9.35
C ASP A 90 9.77 14.54 -9.93
N ILE A 91 11.00 14.84 -9.49
CA ILE A 91 11.74 16.01 -9.92
C ILE A 91 13.09 15.53 -10.43
N ASP A 92 13.30 15.73 -11.74
CA ASP A 92 14.59 15.56 -12.38
C ASP A 92 15.30 16.93 -12.38
N LEU A 93 16.46 16.98 -11.75
CA LEU A 93 17.39 18.11 -11.76
C LEU A 93 18.57 17.74 -12.64
N ILE A 94 18.96 18.65 -13.52
CA ILE A 94 20.14 18.51 -14.36
C ILE A 94 21.04 19.70 -14.02
N GLU A 95 22.14 19.43 -13.35
CA GLU A 95 23.10 20.45 -12.95
C GLU A 95 24.51 19.96 -13.31
N GLU A 96 25.24 20.75 -14.11
CA GLU A 96 26.62 20.46 -14.52
C GLU A 96 26.88 19.03 -15.06
N GLY A 97 25.95 18.50 -15.85
CA GLY A 97 26.05 17.16 -16.43
C GLY A 97 25.73 16.01 -15.46
N LYS A 98 25.36 16.30 -14.21
CA LYS A 98 24.84 15.34 -13.25
C LYS A 98 23.31 15.40 -13.23
N ASN A 99 22.68 14.25 -13.47
CA ASN A 99 21.24 14.09 -13.39
C ASN A 99 20.87 13.62 -11.98
N PHE A 100 20.30 14.50 -11.16
CA PHE A 100 19.74 14.17 -9.85
C PHE A 100 18.24 13.94 -9.96
N LYS A 101 17.77 12.76 -9.59
CA LYS A 101 16.34 12.45 -9.53
C LYS A 101 15.87 12.40 -8.09
N SER A 102 15.02 13.33 -7.69
CA SER A 102 14.33 13.29 -6.40
C SER A 102 12.93 12.73 -6.59
N TYR A 103 12.64 11.60 -5.94
CA TYR A 103 11.32 11.00 -5.95
C TYR A 103 10.86 10.66 -4.54
N ARG A 104 9.56 10.81 -4.28
CA ARG A 104 8.95 10.41 -3.01
C ARG A 104 7.86 9.38 -3.25
N LEU A 105 8.10 8.18 -2.73
CA LEU A 105 7.20 7.05 -2.85
C LEU A 105 6.59 6.72 -1.50
N ILE A 106 5.27 6.69 -1.44
CA ILE A 106 4.52 6.25 -0.27
C ILE A 106 4.12 4.80 -0.47
N GLU A 107 4.52 3.96 0.48
CA GLU A 107 4.15 2.57 0.51
C GLU A 107 2.69 2.41 0.90
N LEU A 108 1.98 1.58 0.14
CA LEU A 108 0.59 1.28 0.39
C LEU A 108 0.52 -0.11 1.02
N ASN A 109 -0.15 -0.23 2.15
CA ASN A 109 -0.51 -1.55 2.67
C ASN A 109 -1.96 -1.82 2.30
N SER A 110 -2.18 -2.82 1.44
CA SER A 110 -3.52 -3.22 1.06
C SER A 110 -3.99 -4.39 1.89
N ILE A 111 -4.93 -4.12 2.81
CA ILE A 111 -5.63 -5.17 3.58
C ILE A 111 -6.19 -6.25 2.65
N LYS A 112 -6.70 -5.87 1.46
CA LYS A 112 -7.20 -6.83 0.47
C LYS A 112 -6.13 -7.79 -0.04
N PHE A 113 -4.91 -7.30 -0.26
CA PHE A 113 -3.80 -8.14 -0.69
C PHE A 113 -3.42 -9.14 0.39
N VAL A 114 -3.31 -8.69 1.64
CA VAL A 114 -3.04 -9.56 2.80
C VAL A 114 -4.15 -10.62 2.95
N LEU A 115 -5.42 -10.23 2.86
CA LEU A 115 -6.55 -11.17 2.93
C LEU A 115 -6.52 -12.23 1.82
N ILE A 116 -6.14 -11.85 0.59
CA ILE A 116 -5.98 -12.81 -0.50
C ILE A 116 -4.86 -13.81 -0.17
N ASN A 117 -3.71 -13.35 0.32
CA ASN A 117 -2.61 -14.25 0.70
C ASN A 117 -2.97 -15.17 1.87
N ILE A 118 -3.71 -14.68 2.87
CA ILE A 118 -4.26 -15.51 3.97
C ILE A 118 -5.12 -16.63 3.38
N PHE A 119 -6.05 -16.28 2.48
CA PHE A 119 -6.96 -17.24 1.87
C PHE A 119 -6.24 -18.27 0.99
N LEU A 120 -5.31 -17.83 0.15
CA LEU A 120 -4.49 -18.72 -0.68
C LEU A 120 -3.65 -19.66 0.17
N SER A 121 -2.97 -19.13 1.20
CA SER A 121 -2.19 -19.93 2.14
C SER A 121 -3.08 -20.98 2.80
N PHE A 122 -4.25 -20.58 3.32
CA PHE A 122 -5.18 -21.50 3.99
C PHE A 122 -5.61 -22.65 3.08
N ILE A 123 -6.01 -22.37 1.83
CA ILE A 123 -6.39 -23.44 0.90
C ILE A 123 -5.18 -24.33 0.55
N SER A 124 -4.01 -23.73 0.31
CA SER A 124 -2.80 -24.51 0.04
C SER A 124 -2.46 -25.48 1.16
N VAL A 125 -2.78 -25.14 2.42
CA VAL A 125 -2.61 -26.06 3.56
C VAL A 125 -3.57 -27.22 3.47
N LEU A 126 -4.84 -26.95 3.20
CA LEU A 126 -5.84 -28.01 3.08
C LEU A 126 -5.45 -29.00 1.97
N ILE A 127 -4.99 -28.48 0.83
CA ILE A 127 -4.49 -29.29 -0.28
C ILE A 127 -3.28 -30.10 0.16
N PHE A 128 -2.27 -29.46 0.75
CA PHE A 128 -1.06 -30.17 1.16
C PHE A 128 -1.35 -31.27 2.19
N VAL A 129 -2.19 -30.99 3.19
CA VAL A 129 -2.59 -31.98 4.19
C VAL A 129 -3.33 -33.14 3.50
N PHE A 130 -4.26 -32.85 2.61
CA PHE A 130 -4.95 -33.88 1.83
C PHE A 130 -3.97 -34.75 1.00
N GLU A 131 -3.01 -34.12 0.32
CA GLU A 131 -2.00 -34.83 -0.46
C GLU A 131 -1.04 -35.64 0.43
N ILE A 132 -0.68 -35.14 1.62
CA ILE A 132 0.10 -35.92 2.59
C ILE A 132 -0.65 -37.16 3.06
N LEU A 133 -1.94 -37.00 3.40
CA LEU A 133 -2.76 -38.12 3.87
C LEU A 133 -2.91 -39.19 2.77
N SER A 134 -3.02 -38.75 1.51
CA SER A 134 -3.19 -39.63 0.34
C SER A 134 -1.87 -40.29 -0.11
N ALA A 135 -0.77 -39.54 -0.15
CA ALA A 135 0.53 -40.05 -0.59
C ALA A 135 1.19 -40.99 0.42
N PHE A 136 0.94 -40.77 1.72
CA PHE A 136 1.57 -41.50 2.82
C PHE A 136 0.54 -42.22 3.72
N GLU A 137 -0.51 -42.78 3.11
CA GLU A 137 -1.59 -43.48 3.84
C GLU A 137 -1.04 -44.54 4.82
N ASP A 138 -0.04 -45.31 4.37
CA ASP A 138 0.59 -46.39 5.15
C ASP A 138 1.75 -45.93 6.07
N HIS A 139 2.16 -44.66 5.97
CA HIS A 139 3.34 -44.13 6.66
C HIS A 139 2.98 -43.04 7.68
N ILE A 140 2.35 -43.45 8.77
CA ILE A 140 1.83 -42.58 9.85
C ILE A 140 2.89 -41.58 10.34
N LEU A 141 4.12 -42.01 10.61
CA LEU A 141 5.16 -41.12 11.14
C LEU A 141 5.51 -39.97 10.17
N VAL A 142 5.65 -40.25 8.88
CA VAL A 142 5.99 -39.25 7.86
C VAL A 142 4.84 -38.24 7.73
N ARG A 143 3.61 -38.74 7.76
CA ARG A 143 2.38 -37.97 7.71
C ARG A 143 2.29 -36.96 8.86
N GLU A 144 2.47 -37.42 10.10
CA GLU A 144 2.41 -36.55 11.28
C GLU A 144 3.55 -35.51 11.29
N ILE A 145 4.78 -35.91 10.93
CA ILE A 145 5.91 -34.97 10.82
C ILE A 145 5.64 -33.88 9.79
N GLY A 146 5.10 -34.25 8.62
CA GLY A 146 4.75 -33.29 7.57
C GLY A 146 3.68 -32.30 8.01
N ILE A 147 2.63 -32.79 8.67
CA ILE A 147 1.55 -31.96 9.22
C ILE A 147 2.12 -30.98 10.28
N ILE A 148 2.90 -31.46 11.24
CA ILE A 148 3.49 -30.61 12.30
C ILE A 148 4.42 -29.55 11.71
N SER A 149 5.27 -29.93 10.75
CA SER A 149 6.22 -29.00 10.10
C SER A 149 5.52 -27.83 9.44
N ILE A 150 4.37 -28.08 8.81
CA ILE A 150 3.54 -27.04 8.21
C ILE A 150 2.94 -26.11 9.25
N HIS A 151 2.43 -26.65 10.36
CA HIS A 151 1.88 -25.82 11.42
C HIS A 151 2.95 -24.87 11.98
N LEU A 152 4.17 -25.38 12.20
CA LEU A 152 5.31 -24.57 12.65
C LEU A 152 5.69 -23.46 11.67
N LEU A 153 5.62 -23.73 10.37
CA LEU A 153 5.92 -22.75 9.32
C LEU A 153 4.86 -21.64 9.25
N LEU A 154 3.59 -22.00 9.37
CA LEU A 154 2.48 -21.09 9.05
C LEU A 154 2.00 -20.23 10.19
N ILE A 155 2.06 -20.72 11.43
CA ILE A 155 1.60 -19.95 12.60
C ILE A 155 2.28 -18.57 12.63
N PRO A 156 3.61 -18.44 12.50
CA PRO A 156 4.27 -17.14 12.43
C PRO A 156 3.80 -16.30 11.22
N GLY A 157 3.57 -16.95 10.07
CA GLY A 157 3.05 -16.33 8.86
C GLY A 157 1.69 -15.67 9.04
N PHE A 158 0.73 -16.43 9.56
CA PHE A 158 -0.61 -15.92 9.84
C PHE A 158 -0.59 -14.84 10.91
N VAL A 159 0.14 -15.03 12.01
CA VAL A 159 0.27 -14.02 13.07
C VAL A 159 0.77 -12.71 12.47
N ARG A 160 1.84 -12.73 11.67
CA ARG A 160 2.39 -11.51 11.05
C ARG A 160 1.41 -10.85 10.07
N MET A 161 0.66 -11.63 9.30
CA MET A 161 -0.36 -11.11 8.39
C MET A 161 -1.52 -10.46 9.16
N PHE A 162 -1.97 -11.04 10.28
CA PHE A 162 -3.00 -10.43 11.13
C PHE A 162 -2.50 -9.18 11.84
N GLU A 163 -1.26 -9.18 12.37
CA GLU A 163 -0.60 -7.98 12.89
C GLU A 163 -0.57 -6.88 11.85
N THR A 164 -0.17 -7.18 10.61
CA THR A 164 -0.16 -6.20 9.50
C THR A 164 -1.55 -5.62 9.25
N ILE A 165 -2.61 -6.43 9.34
CA ILE A 165 -4.00 -5.95 9.23
C ILE A 165 -4.34 -5.03 10.40
N ILE A 166 -4.00 -5.42 11.63
CA ILE A 166 -4.25 -4.63 12.84
C ILE A 166 -3.51 -3.30 12.77
N GLU A 167 -2.21 -3.30 12.44
CA GLU A 167 -1.39 -2.11 12.23
C GLU A 167 -2.01 -1.18 11.18
N ALA A 168 -2.43 -1.73 10.04
CA ALA A 168 -3.10 -0.95 8.99
C ALA A 168 -4.43 -0.34 9.48
N LEU A 169 -5.22 -1.10 10.24
CA LEU A 169 -6.49 -0.62 10.80
C LEU A 169 -6.28 0.41 11.91
N GLN A 170 -5.30 0.21 12.78
CA GLN A 170 -4.95 1.15 13.85
C GLN A 170 -4.38 2.44 13.27
N LYS A 171 -3.49 2.35 12.28
CA LYS A 171 -2.99 3.52 11.55
C LYS A 171 -4.14 4.27 10.89
N PHE A 172 -5.07 3.55 10.25
CA PHE A 172 -6.24 4.16 9.64
C PHE A 172 -7.18 4.81 10.67
N LYS A 173 -7.41 4.15 11.80
CA LYS A 173 -8.19 4.69 12.91
C LYS A 173 -7.52 5.93 13.50
N LYS A 174 -6.21 5.89 13.78
CA LYS A 174 -5.43 7.03 14.25
C LYS A 174 -5.53 8.19 13.27
N LEU A 175 -5.42 7.92 11.96
CA LEU A 175 -5.58 8.95 10.93
C LEU A 175 -6.99 9.54 10.92
N LEU A 176 -8.03 8.70 10.99
CA LEU A 176 -9.43 9.12 11.05
C LEU A 176 -9.77 9.92 12.33
N ASP A 177 -9.20 9.50 13.45
CA ASP A 177 -9.39 10.11 14.76
C ASP A 177 -8.46 11.33 14.97
N HIS A 178 -7.44 11.50 14.11
CA HIS A 178 -6.49 12.61 14.18
C HIS A 178 -7.25 13.93 14.03
N PHE A 179 -7.01 14.84 14.97
CA PHE A 179 -7.74 16.11 15.14
C PHE A 179 -7.86 16.94 13.87
N LEU A 180 -6.85 16.86 13.00
CA LEU A 180 -6.87 17.51 11.71
C LEU A 180 -8.14 17.17 10.90
N ILE A 181 -8.62 15.92 10.89
CA ILE A 181 -9.87 15.54 10.20
C ILE A 181 -11.11 16.17 10.82
N LYS A 182 -11.12 16.39 12.13
CA LYS A 182 -12.25 16.99 12.84
C LYS A 182 -12.27 18.52 12.75
N GLN A 183 -11.15 19.16 12.40
CA GLN A 183 -10.98 20.61 12.35
C GLN A 183 -10.70 21.15 10.93
N PHE A 184 -10.73 20.30 9.89
CA PHE A 184 -10.23 20.66 8.55
C PHE A 184 -10.97 21.76 7.81
N ASP A 185 -12.25 22.01 8.11
CA ASP A 185 -12.98 23.12 7.49
C ASP A 185 -12.39 24.50 7.88
N ILE A 186 -11.56 24.57 8.92
CA ILE A 186 -10.87 25.79 9.39
C ILE A 186 -9.48 25.95 8.71
N LEU A 187 -8.96 24.89 8.08
CA LEU A 187 -7.57 24.82 7.61
C LEU A 187 -7.43 25.01 6.09
N GLU A 188 -8.36 25.74 5.45
CA GLU A 188 -8.24 26.11 4.03
C GLU A 188 -6.91 26.83 3.76
N ASN A 189 -6.50 27.66 4.71
CA ASN A 189 -5.31 28.50 4.63
C ASN A 189 -4.07 27.87 5.29
N LEU A 190 -4.06 26.56 5.51
CA LEU A 190 -2.95 25.87 6.22
C LEU A 190 -1.58 26.22 5.64
N PHE A 191 -1.49 26.35 4.32
CA PHE A 191 -0.24 26.60 3.60
C PHE A 191 0.04 28.10 3.30
N GLU A 192 -0.74 29.03 3.85
CA GLU A 192 -0.51 30.48 3.67
C GLU A 192 0.62 30.98 4.58
N HIS A 193 0.67 30.52 5.82
CA HIS A 193 1.64 30.94 6.83
C HIS A 193 2.69 29.85 7.11
N VAL A 194 3.42 29.48 6.05
CA VAL A 194 4.48 28.46 6.10
C VAL A 194 5.86 29.08 5.94
N LYS A 195 6.81 28.63 6.76
CA LYS A 195 8.22 29.04 6.68
C LYS A 195 9.11 27.81 6.65
N PHE A 196 10.17 27.84 5.86
CA PHE A 196 11.19 26.80 5.95
C PHE A 196 11.98 26.98 7.25
N GLU A 197 12.28 25.87 7.92
CA GLU A 197 13.27 25.86 8.99
C GLU A 197 14.67 26.18 8.40
N LYS A 198 15.61 26.59 9.26
CA LYS A 198 17.01 26.80 8.88
C LYS A 198 17.53 25.59 8.08
N ASN A 199 18.22 25.86 6.98
CA ASN A 199 18.76 24.85 6.05
C ASN A 199 17.71 24.04 5.27
N ASN A 200 16.44 24.46 5.24
CA ASN A 200 15.34 23.79 4.53
C ASN A 200 15.13 22.32 4.96
N THR A 201 15.45 21.97 6.20
CA THR A 201 15.27 20.62 6.77
C THR A 201 13.81 20.17 6.79
N ARG A 202 12.89 21.11 7.07
CA ARG A 202 11.44 20.91 7.13
C ARG A 202 10.69 22.22 6.94
N LEU A 203 9.38 22.10 6.73
CA LEU A 203 8.42 23.20 6.69
C LEU A 203 7.78 23.37 8.08
N LEU A 204 7.75 24.61 8.56
CA LEU A 204 7.10 25.03 9.81
C LEU A 204 5.79 25.76 9.48
N PHE A 205 4.70 25.30 10.09
CA PHE A 205 3.37 25.91 10.00
C PHE A 205 3.16 26.78 11.23
N THR A 206 3.45 28.08 11.13
CA THR A 206 3.58 28.98 12.30
C THR A 206 2.30 29.07 13.12
N ASP A 207 1.16 29.09 12.45
CA ASP A 207 -0.13 29.37 13.08
C ASP A 207 -0.71 28.14 13.78
N TYR A 208 -0.21 26.96 13.44
CA TYR A 208 -0.76 25.68 13.89
C TYR A 208 0.24 24.85 14.71
N ASN A 209 1.49 25.32 14.84
CA ASN A 209 2.60 24.60 15.48
C ASN A 209 2.80 23.17 14.92
N ILE A 210 2.55 23.00 13.62
CA ILE A 210 2.74 21.73 12.90
C ILE A 210 4.06 21.79 12.14
N LYS A 211 4.69 20.63 11.95
CA LYS A 211 5.92 20.49 11.18
C LYS A 211 5.76 19.43 10.10
N SER A 212 6.40 19.63 8.95
CA SER A 212 6.60 18.54 8.00
C SER A 212 7.69 17.59 8.51
N ARG A 213 7.67 16.33 8.07
CA ARG A 213 8.77 15.40 8.32
C ARG A 213 10.08 15.89 7.70
N HIS A 214 11.18 15.36 8.22
CA HIS A 214 12.50 15.51 7.61
C HIS A 214 12.55 14.78 6.25
N ASN A 215 13.43 15.23 5.34
CA ASN A 215 13.71 14.61 4.04
C ASN A 215 12.62 14.76 2.95
N ILE A 216 11.69 15.72 3.08
CA ILE A 216 10.77 16.06 1.98
C ILE A 216 11.43 17.05 1.01
N PHE A 217 12.18 17.99 1.56
CA PHE A 217 12.78 19.11 0.87
C PHE A 217 14.28 18.88 0.69
N LEU A 218 14.86 19.54 -0.30
CA LEU A 218 16.29 19.56 -0.51
C LEU A 218 16.94 20.46 0.53
N LEU A 219 17.98 19.92 1.17
CA LEU A 219 18.77 20.65 2.16
C LEU A 219 19.52 21.80 1.49
N SER A 220 19.47 22.96 2.13
CA SER A 220 20.34 24.09 1.79
C SER A 220 21.45 24.17 2.82
N SER A 221 22.65 24.53 2.38
CA SER A 221 23.83 24.70 3.23
C SER A 221 24.50 26.02 2.90
N ASP A 222 25.10 26.65 3.91
CA ASP A 222 25.85 27.90 3.74
C ASP A 222 27.02 27.72 2.76
N TYR A 223 27.55 26.49 2.64
CA TYR A 223 28.63 26.12 1.73
C TYR A 223 28.24 26.00 0.25
N LEU A 224 26.94 26.02 -0.10
CA LEU A 224 26.49 25.95 -1.49
C LEU A 224 26.79 27.26 -2.23
N ILE A 225 27.12 27.15 -3.52
CA ILE A 225 27.32 28.31 -4.41
C ILE A 225 25.96 28.99 -4.63
N THR A 226 25.94 30.29 -4.95
CA THR A 226 24.71 31.07 -5.17
C THR A 226 23.75 30.45 -6.19
N ALA A 227 24.29 29.91 -7.30
CA ALA A 227 23.49 29.21 -8.31
C ALA A 227 22.83 27.93 -7.77
N GLU A 228 23.59 27.09 -7.04
CA GLU A 228 23.08 25.87 -6.42
C GLU A 228 22.01 26.17 -5.35
N LYS A 229 22.22 27.24 -4.57
CA LYS A 229 21.23 27.73 -3.59
C LYS A 229 19.92 28.11 -4.28
N GLU A 230 19.99 28.82 -5.41
CA GLU A 230 18.81 29.19 -6.19
C GLU A 230 18.10 27.95 -6.77
N THR A 231 18.85 26.97 -7.28
CA THR A 231 18.30 25.69 -7.76
C THR A 231 17.56 24.94 -6.65
N VAL A 232 18.16 24.83 -5.46
CA VAL A 232 17.56 24.20 -4.27
C VAL A 232 16.28 24.92 -3.84
N GLU A 233 16.31 26.25 -3.75
CA GLU A 233 15.15 27.05 -3.38
C GLU A 233 14.00 26.94 -4.38
N ASN A 234 14.31 27.04 -5.68
CA ASN A 234 13.32 26.87 -6.73
C ASN A 234 12.71 25.48 -6.73
N THR A 235 13.51 24.45 -6.45
CA THR A 235 13.03 23.08 -6.30
C THR A 235 12.15 22.91 -5.07
N ASN A 236 12.54 23.45 -3.92
CA ASN A 236 11.72 23.42 -2.70
C ASN A 236 10.39 24.15 -2.87
N LYS A 237 10.37 25.27 -3.59
CA LYS A 237 9.13 25.97 -3.98
C LYS A 237 8.24 25.11 -4.86
N LYS A 238 8.80 24.40 -5.84
CA LYS A 238 8.04 23.43 -6.67
C LYS A 238 7.44 22.31 -5.82
N ILE A 239 8.22 21.72 -4.93
CA ILE A 239 7.75 20.68 -3.99
C ILE A 239 6.59 21.22 -3.15
N LEU A 240 6.76 22.41 -2.56
CA LEU A 240 5.72 23.06 -1.76
C LEU A 240 4.43 23.29 -2.56
N ASN A 241 4.53 23.77 -3.80
CA ASN A 241 3.36 24.00 -4.66
C ASN A 241 2.61 22.70 -4.98
N ILE A 242 3.31 21.59 -5.20
CA ILE A 242 2.68 20.27 -5.39
C ILE A 242 1.85 19.90 -4.16
N TYR A 243 2.40 20.06 -2.95
CA TYR A 243 1.64 19.80 -1.72
C TYR A 243 0.47 20.77 -1.53
N LYS A 244 0.63 22.06 -1.84
CA LYS A 244 -0.48 23.03 -1.82
C LYS A 244 -1.62 22.61 -2.75
N GLU A 245 -1.29 22.15 -3.97
CA GLU A 245 -2.30 21.66 -4.91
C GLU A 245 -3.00 20.40 -4.38
N LEU A 246 -2.25 19.44 -3.85
CA LEU A 246 -2.81 18.22 -3.26
C LEU A 246 -3.73 18.54 -2.07
N TRP A 247 -3.38 19.56 -1.27
CA TRP A 247 -4.21 20.06 -0.17
C TRP A 247 -5.56 20.56 -0.67
N ASN A 248 -5.53 21.44 -1.68
CA ASN A 248 -6.73 22.01 -2.27
C ASN A 248 -7.63 20.94 -2.90
N GLN A 249 -7.03 19.91 -3.51
CA GLN A 249 -7.80 18.77 -4.03
C GLN A 249 -8.43 17.94 -2.92
N TYR A 250 -7.69 17.69 -1.84
CA TYR A 250 -8.19 17.01 -0.66
C TYR A 250 -9.41 17.73 -0.05
N LEU A 251 -9.30 19.05 0.19
CA LEU A 251 -10.39 19.87 0.73
C LEU A 251 -11.65 19.82 -0.13
N LYS A 252 -11.50 19.84 -1.46
CA LYS A 252 -12.63 19.69 -2.39
C LYS A 252 -13.34 18.35 -2.25
N VAL A 253 -12.62 17.26 -1.98
CA VAL A 253 -13.24 15.95 -1.77
C VAL A 253 -13.83 15.85 -0.36
N PHE A 254 -13.18 16.46 0.63
CA PHE A 254 -13.61 16.44 2.02
C PHE A 254 -14.90 17.23 2.23
N SER A 255 -15.04 18.42 1.64
CA SER A 255 -16.29 19.20 1.65
C SER A 255 -17.46 18.43 1.02
N ILE A 256 -17.21 17.66 -0.05
CA ILE A 256 -18.21 16.74 -0.62
C ILE A 256 -18.55 15.63 0.38
N TYR A 257 -17.58 15.11 1.11
CA TYR A 257 -17.82 14.06 2.11
C TYR A 257 -18.70 14.54 3.27
N LEU A 258 -18.52 15.78 3.72
CA LEU A 258 -19.29 16.37 4.82
C LEU A 258 -20.70 16.83 4.40
N SER A 259 -20.96 17.04 3.11
CA SER A 259 -22.24 17.56 2.65
C SER A 259 -23.42 16.64 3.02
N SER A 260 -24.55 17.24 3.36
CA SER A 260 -25.81 16.52 3.66
C SER A 260 -26.25 15.63 2.52
N ASP A 261 -25.97 16.04 1.28
CA ASP A 261 -26.30 15.31 0.07
C ASP A 261 -25.53 14.00 -0.03
N MET A 262 -24.30 13.98 0.47
CA MET A 262 -23.47 12.78 0.45
C MET A 262 -24.02 11.68 1.34
N LYS A 263 -24.64 12.03 2.49
CA LYS A 263 -25.33 11.08 3.37
C LYS A 263 -26.52 10.41 2.66
N LYS A 264 -27.18 11.13 1.75
CA LYS A 264 -28.32 10.65 0.95
C LYS A 264 -27.91 9.95 -0.36
N SER A 265 -26.64 10.07 -0.76
CA SER A 265 -26.13 9.50 -2.01
C SER A 265 -25.97 7.98 -1.97
N SER A 266 -25.74 7.36 -3.13
CA SER A 266 -25.55 5.92 -3.24
C SER A 266 -24.35 5.41 -2.41
N LYS A 267 -24.49 4.22 -1.80
CA LYS A 267 -23.38 3.53 -1.08
C LYS A 267 -22.12 3.40 -1.92
N ARG A 268 -22.26 3.24 -3.24
CA ARG A 268 -21.14 3.15 -4.19
C ARG A 268 -20.36 4.47 -4.26
N LEU A 269 -21.06 5.60 -4.33
CA LEU A 269 -20.43 6.92 -4.33
C LEU A 269 -19.71 7.18 -3.00
N GLN A 270 -20.37 6.85 -1.88
CA GLN A 270 -19.78 6.97 -0.54
C GLN A 270 -18.48 6.19 -0.39
N ARG A 271 -18.46 4.93 -0.84
CA ARG A 271 -17.23 4.11 -0.84
C ARG A 271 -16.13 4.73 -1.70
N LYS A 272 -16.47 5.34 -2.84
CA LYS A 272 -15.50 5.98 -3.75
C LYS A 272 -14.89 7.24 -3.13
N VAL A 273 -15.71 8.12 -2.55
CA VAL A 273 -15.24 9.32 -1.84
C VAL A 273 -14.34 8.94 -0.67
N ARG A 274 -14.79 8.02 0.18
CA ARG A 274 -13.98 7.50 1.30
C ARG A 274 -12.63 7.02 0.80
N LYS A 275 -12.60 6.16 -0.22
CA LYS A 275 -11.36 5.62 -0.79
C LYS A 275 -10.38 6.72 -1.25
N ILE A 276 -10.87 7.78 -1.88
CA ILE A 276 -10.05 8.92 -2.30
C ILE A 276 -9.47 9.64 -1.07
N LEU A 277 -10.29 9.90 -0.05
CA LEU A 277 -9.83 10.51 1.20
C LEU A 277 -8.76 9.66 1.88
N ILE A 278 -8.89 8.33 1.92
CA ILE A 278 -7.86 7.43 2.47
C ILE A 278 -6.50 7.67 1.79
N TYR A 279 -6.48 7.79 0.46
CA TYR A 279 -5.22 8.03 -0.25
C TYR A 279 -4.59 9.38 0.06
N TYR A 280 -5.40 10.44 0.19
CA TYR A 280 -4.89 11.73 0.64
C TYR A 280 -4.39 11.67 2.09
N LEU A 281 -5.09 10.99 2.99
CA LEU A 281 -4.63 10.81 4.37
C LEU A 281 -3.30 10.07 4.45
N MET A 282 -3.06 9.09 3.58
CA MET A 282 -1.75 8.44 3.48
C MET A 282 -0.65 9.40 3.01
N ILE A 283 -0.98 10.35 2.11
CA ILE A 283 -0.06 11.42 1.70
C ILE A 283 0.26 12.35 2.87
N TRP A 284 -0.75 12.74 3.65
CA TRP A 284 -0.58 13.66 4.77
C TRP A 284 0.11 13.01 5.98
N ASP A 285 -0.14 11.73 6.23
CA ASP A 285 0.59 10.94 7.24
C ASP A 285 2.09 10.90 6.95
N ASP A 286 2.46 10.77 5.69
CA ASP A 286 3.84 10.79 5.24
C ASP A 286 4.44 12.21 5.26
N PHE A 287 3.64 13.24 5.00
CA PHE A 287 4.09 14.62 4.97
C PHE A 287 4.29 15.24 6.36
N PHE A 288 3.34 15.05 7.29
CA PHE A 288 3.36 15.67 8.61
C PHE A 288 4.08 14.83 9.66
N GLU A 289 4.69 15.53 10.61
CA GLU A 289 5.19 14.97 11.87
C GLU A 289 4.10 15.17 12.93
N PHE A 290 3.46 14.07 13.36
CA PHE A 290 2.38 14.04 14.35
C PHE A 290 2.86 13.44 15.67
#